data_AF-A0A368GQ02-F1
#
_entry.id   AF-A0A368GQ02-F1
#
_cell.length_a   1.000
_cell.length_b   1.000
_cell.length_c   1.000
_cell.angle_alpha   90.00
_cell.angle_beta   90.00
_cell.angle_gamma   90.00
#
_symmetry.space_group_name_H-M   'P 1'
#
loop_
_entity.id
_entity.type
_entity.pdbx_description
1 polymer ?
#
loop_
_entity_poly.entity_id
_entity_poly.type
_entity_poly.pdbx_seq_one_letter_code
_entity_poly.pdbx_strand_id
1 'polypeptide(L)'
;MILCLYERGLFSAGQLVDGKNKDEYHVKDIRSDQIYWFDGTDPRSSDAATVRLLVSMIDSVIQHFKGRLPPYDISGRSRAMLAIYPGNGTRYVKHVDNPVKDGRCITTIYYCNQDWDINTHGGTLRLYPESSMIPMDIDPKADRLVFFWSDRRNPHEVMPVFKPRFAVTIWYMDREERRKAIEQQARETAEAEAAEKVSESTTVSQQPMQRLLKEEMRVFPGTSSEPALAHLAPVDHDEVTVSSSGGPATAASRNLVAAQGAIRNTSVPRASSLYSLDDDDEKPPPKVHPPADFQI
;
A
#
# COMPACT_ATOMS: atom_id res chain seq x y z
N MET A 1 1.23 -17.77 2.19
CA MET A 1 2.51 -17.02 2.20
C MET A 1 2.58 -16.00 3.33
N ILE A 2 1.75 -14.95 3.36
CA ILE A 2 1.80 -13.94 4.45
C ILE A 2 1.56 -14.58 5.83
N LEU A 3 0.56 -15.48 5.93
CA LEU A 3 0.33 -16.28 7.14
C LEU A 3 1.58 -17.07 7.56
N CYS A 4 2.30 -17.69 6.62
CA CYS A 4 3.53 -18.43 6.93
C CYS A 4 4.64 -17.52 7.47
N LEU A 5 4.77 -16.30 6.94
CA LEU A 5 5.71 -15.30 7.47
C LEU A 5 5.30 -14.85 8.88
N TYR A 6 4.00 -14.75 9.15
CA TYR A 6 3.45 -14.44 10.46
C TYR A 6 3.75 -15.55 11.48
N GLU A 7 3.47 -16.80 11.13
CA GLU A 7 3.73 -17.97 11.97
C GLU A 7 5.22 -18.17 12.30
N ARG A 8 6.12 -17.64 11.45
CA ARG A 8 7.58 -17.59 11.71
C ARG A 8 8.00 -16.51 12.72
N GLY A 9 7.07 -15.70 13.21
CA GLY A 9 7.36 -14.64 14.18
C GLY A 9 8.09 -13.43 13.59
N LEU A 10 7.92 -13.15 12.29
CA LEU A 10 8.57 -12.01 11.62
C LEU A 10 7.91 -10.66 11.90
N PHE A 11 6.68 -10.67 12.43
CA PHE A 11 5.86 -9.47 12.60
C PHE A 11 6.11 -8.84 13.98
N SER A 12 6.10 -7.51 14.04
CA SER A 12 6.19 -6.72 15.26
C SER A 12 4.98 -5.78 15.38
N ALA A 13 4.75 -5.20 16.57
CA ALA A 13 3.65 -4.25 16.74
C ALA A 13 3.77 -3.05 15.78
N GLY A 14 2.64 -2.61 15.21
CA GLY A 14 2.56 -1.42 14.38
C GLY A 14 3.08 -0.17 15.10
N GLN A 15 3.80 0.69 14.38
CA GLN A 15 4.44 1.89 14.94
C GLN A 15 3.78 3.18 14.42
N LEU A 16 3.95 4.28 15.15
CA LEU A 16 3.51 5.63 14.79
C LEU A 16 4.71 6.52 14.43
N VAL A 17 4.48 7.57 13.65
CA VAL A 17 5.54 8.50 13.18
C VAL A 17 6.18 9.26 14.36
N ASP A 18 5.40 9.68 15.35
CA ASP A 18 5.89 10.33 16.57
C ASP A 18 6.00 9.33 17.73
N GLY A 19 7.09 8.54 17.72
CA GLY A 19 7.40 7.53 18.73
C GLY A 19 8.11 8.04 19.99
N LYS A 20 8.30 9.35 20.15
CA LYS A 20 8.93 9.89 21.37
C LYS A 20 7.95 9.76 22.55
N ASN A 21 8.27 8.89 23.51
CA ASN A 21 7.64 8.75 24.83
C ASN A 21 6.16 8.32 24.86
N LYS A 22 5.75 7.35 24.04
CA LYS A 22 4.41 6.74 24.20
C LYS A 22 4.53 5.27 24.58
N ASP A 23 3.95 4.91 25.73
CA ASP A 23 3.87 3.53 26.22
C ASP A 23 3.19 2.64 25.17
N GLU A 24 3.62 1.37 25.08
CA GLU A 24 3.09 0.37 24.13
C GLU A 24 1.55 0.28 24.12
N TYR A 25 0.94 0.51 25.29
CA TYR A 25 -0.52 0.56 25.47
C TYR A 25 -1.18 1.68 24.66
N HIS A 26 -0.61 2.88 24.64
CA HIS A 26 -1.15 4.02 23.89
C HIS A 26 -1.07 3.82 22.37
N VAL A 27 -0.07 3.08 21.89
CA VAL A 27 0.06 2.75 20.46
C VAL A 27 -1.05 1.78 20.05
N LYS A 28 -1.35 0.76 20.87
CA LYS A 28 -2.42 -0.22 20.62
C LYS A 28 -3.82 0.39 20.56
N ASP A 29 -4.06 1.48 21.27
CA ASP A 29 -5.33 2.22 21.21
C ASP A 29 -5.55 2.92 19.86
N ILE A 30 -4.45 3.30 19.20
CA ILE A 30 -4.45 3.98 17.90
C ILE A 30 -4.46 2.94 16.79
N ARG A 31 -3.52 1.99 16.80
CA ARG A 31 -3.43 0.89 15.85
C ARG A 31 -2.99 -0.39 16.53
N SER A 32 -3.65 -1.49 16.21
CA SER A 32 -3.43 -2.80 16.87
C SER A 32 -3.09 -3.90 15.88
N ASP A 33 -2.56 -3.53 14.72
CA ASP A 33 -1.95 -4.47 13.78
C ASP A 33 -0.54 -4.86 14.19
N GLN A 34 -0.11 -6.01 13.67
CA GLN A 34 1.28 -6.39 13.61
C GLN A 34 1.75 -6.26 12.17
N ILE A 35 2.98 -5.79 11.98
CA ILE A 35 3.55 -5.48 10.67
C ILE A 35 4.89 -6.16 10.45
N TYR A 36 5.19 -6.44 9.18
CA TYR A 36 6.50 -6.83 8.71
C TYR A 36 6.85 -6.04 7.45
N TRP A 37 7.98 -5.36 7.47
CA TRP A 37 8.49 -4.64 6.30
C TRP A 37 9.24 -5.60 5.40
N PHE A 38 8.67 -5.94 4.25
CA PHE A 38 9.28 -6.84 3.29
C PHE A 38 10.20 -6.09 2.32
N ASP A 39 11.47 -6.50 2.22
CA ASP A 39 12.45 -6.04 1.22
C ASP A 39 13.06 -7.17 0.38
N GLY A 40 12.72 -8.43 0.66
CA GLY A 40 13.31 -9.59 0.00
C GLY A 40 14.77 -9.89 0.36
N THR A 41 15.36 -9.17 1.32
CA THR A 41 16.74 -9.39 1.78
C THR A 41 16.82 -10.27 3.02
N ASP A 42 15.76 -10.30 3.85
CA ASP A 42 15.70 -11.16 5.03
C ASP A 42 15.65 -12.64 4.62
N PRO A 43 16.66 -13.46 4.98
CA PRO A 43 16.72 -14.87 4.60
C PRO A 43 15.50 -15.69 5.04
N ARG A 44 14.85 -15.28 6.15
CA ARG A 44 13.65 -15.93 6.70
C ARG A 44 12.40 -15.71 5.84
N SER A 45 12.48 -14.78 4.88
CA SER A 45 11.44 -14.44 3.91
C SER A 45 11.85 -14.74 2.45
N SER A 46 12.96 -15.45 2.24
CA SER A 46 13.53 -15.73 0.91
C SER A 46 12.54 -16.46 -0.02
N ASP A 47 11.68 -17.30 0.53
CA ASP A 47 10.64 -18.06 -0.15
C ASP A 47 9.35 -17.26 -0.45
N ALA A 48 9.25 -16.00 -0.01
CA ALA A 48 8.11 -15.12 -0.29
C ALA A 48 8.09 -14.58 -1.73
N ALA A 49 8.36 -15.44 -2.72
CA ALA A 49 8.41 -15.09 -4.14
C ALA A 49 7.10 -14.46 -4.64
N THR A 50 5.95 -14.93 -4.16
CA THR A 50 4.63 -14.36 -4.51
C THR A 50 4.47 -12.92 -4.02
N VAL A 51 5.05 -12.55 -2.87
CA VAL A 51 5.02 -11.16 -2.38
C VAL A 51 5.90 -10.29 -3.28
N ARG A 52 7.09 -10.77 -3.69
CA ARG A 52 7.93 -10.06 -4.66
C ARG A 52 7.18 -9.82 -5.97
N LEU A 53 6.56 -10.86 -6.52
CA LEU A 53 5.80 -10.75 -7.76
C LEU A 53 4.64 -9.76 -7.64
N LEU A 54 3.87 -9.82 -6.53
CA LEU A 54 2.80 -8.87 -6.25
C LEU A 54 3.30 -7.42 -6.26
N VAL A 55 4.40 -7.15 -5.55
CA VAL A 55 5.01 -5.81 -5.51
C VAL A 55 5.39 -5.35 -6.92
N SER A 56 6.03 -6.21 -7.72
CA SER A 56 6.40 -5.88 -9.10
C SER A 56 5.18 -5.60 -9.99
N MET A 57 4.08 -6.33 -9.82
CA MET A 57 2.83 -6.09 -10.56
C MET A 57 2.21 -4.75 -10.19
N ILE A 58 2.17 -4.41 -8.90
CA ILE A 58 1.67 -3.11 -8.43
C ILE A 58 2.56 -1.97 -8.96
N ASP A 59 3.90 -2.15 -8.93
CA ASP A 59 4.85 -1.20 -9.50
C ASP A 59 4.58 -0.95 -11.00
N SER A 60 4.23 -1.99 -11.76
CA SER A 60 3.88 -1.86 -13.18
C SER A 60 2.62 -1.00 -13.39
N VAL A 61 1.60 -1.14 -12.53
CA VAL A 61 0.40 -0.29 -12.57
C VAL A 61 0.78 1.17 -12.32
N ILE A 62 1.56 1.47 -11.29
CA ILE A 62 1.97 2.86 -11.00
C ILE A 62 2.84 3.43 -12.12
N GLN A 63 3.76 2.64 -12.68
CA GLN A 63 4.56 3.06 -13.84
C GLN A 63 3.69 3.42 -15.04
N HIS A 64 2.61 2.67 -15.29
CA HIS A 64 1.67 2.98 -16.37
C HIS A 64 0.99 4.35 -16.20
N PHE A 65 0.73 4.76 -14.96
CA PHE A 65 0.11 6.06 -14.65
C PHE A 65 1.12 7.18 -14.40
N LYS A 66 2.42 6.90 -14.41
CA LYS A 66 3.45 7.92 -14.21
C LYS A 66 3.34 9.01 -15.29
N GLY A 67 3.37 10.27 -14.85
CA GLY A 67 3.16 11.44 -15.72
C GLY A 67 1.69 11.74 -16.07
N ARG A 68 0.73 10.91 -15.63
CA ARG A 68 -0.71 11.13 -15.83
C ARG A 68 -1.44 11.55 -14.55
N LEU A 69 -0.70 11.78 -13.47
CA LEU A 69 -1.21 12.11 -12.14
C LEU A 69 -0.67 13.45 -11.65
N PRO A 70 -0.91 14.57 -12.36
CA PRO A 70 -0.48 15.88 -11.90
C PRO A 70 -1.13 16.21 -10.53
N PRO A 71 -0.41 16.89 -9.62
CA PRO A 71 0.92 17.50 -9.79
C PRO A 71 2.11 16.57 -9.47
N TYR A 72 1.90 15.27 -9.27
CA TYR A 72 2.92 14.38 -8.69
C TYR A 72 3.94 13.85 -9.70
N ASP A 73 5.22 13.87 -9.31
CA ASP A 73 6.30 13.10 -9.97
C ASP A 73 6.67 11.89 -9.11
N ILE A 74 6.08 10.75 -9.44
CA ILE A 74 6.30 9.51 -8.70
C ILE A 74 7.67 8.91 -9.06
N SER A 75 8.60 8.97 -8.10
CA SER A 75 9.98 8.55 -8.32
C SER A 75 10.45 7.40 -7.43
N GLY A 76 9.63 6.94 -6.50
CA GLY A 76 10.00 5.89 -5.58
C GLY A 76 8.82 5.38 -4.76
N ARG A 77 9.09 4.42 -3.87
CA ARG A 77 8.11 3.90 -2.91
C ARG A 77 8.79 3.37 -1.65
N SER A 78 8.00 3.12 -0.63
CA SER A 78 8.42 2.36 0.55
C SER A 78 8.72 0.89 0.21
N ARG A 79 9.31 0.19 1.19
CA ARG A 79 9.17 -1.28 1.32
C ARG A 79 7.70 -1.66 1.44
N ALA A 80 7.36 -2.90 1.08
CA ALA A 80 6.00 -3.39 1.26
C ALA A 80 5.75 -3.67 2.75
N MET A 81 4.73 -3.04 3.33
CA MET A 81 4.29 -3.32 4.69
C MET A 81 3.26 -4.45 4.64
N LEU A 82 3.64 -5.64 5.10
CA LEU A 82 2.69 -6.72 5.34
C LEU A 82 2.06 -6.47 6.70
N ALA A 83 0.73 -6.42 6.78
CA ALA A 83 0.01 -6.17 8.02
C ALA A 83 -0.97 -7.31 8.32
N ILE A 84 -1.09 -7.64 9.61
CA ILE A 84 -2.11 -8.52 10.15
C ILE A 84 -2.83 -7.82 11.31
N TYR A 85 -4.16 -7.78 11.23
CA TYR A 85 -5.01 -7.51 12.39
C TYR A 85 -5.49 -8.87 12.90
N PRO A 86 -5.03 -9.33 14.08
CA PRO A 86 -5.21 -10.73 14.51
C PRO A 86 -6.64 -11.10 14.95
N GLY A 87 -7.62 -10.20 14.83
CA GLY A 87 -9.00 -10.40 15.30
C GLY A 87 -9.27 -9.67 16.61
N ASN A 88 -10.22 -10.15 17.42
CA ASN A 88 -10.53 -9.63 18.76
C ASN A 88 -10.81 -8.12 18.83
N GLY A 89 -11.40 -7.54 17.79
CA GLY A 89 -11.72 -6.11 17.73
C GLY A 89 -10.52 -5.22 17.45
N THR A 90 -9.38 -5.77 17.03
CA THR A 90 -8.23 -4.99 16.55
C THR A 90 -8.66 -4.05 15.41
N ARG A 91 -8.08 -2.85 15.39
CA ARG A 91 -8.51 -1.71 14.56
C ARG A 91 -7.36 -0.73 14.33
N TYR A 92 -7.59 0.23 13.44
CA TYR A 92 -6.80 1.45 13.33
C TYR A 92 -7.76 2.62 13.27
N VAL A 93 -7.70 3.50 14.27
CA VAL A 93 -8.49 4.73 14.35
C VAL A 93 -8.31 5.60 13.11
N LYS A 94 -9.27 6.50 12.90
CA LYS A 94 -9.25 7.47 11.81
C LYS A 94 -7.95 8.28 11.79
N HIS A 95 -7.26 8.25 10.65
CA HIS A 95 -5.99 8.94 10.44
C HIS A 95 -5.85 9.38 8.98
N VAL A 96 -4.81 10.18 8.73
CA VAL A 96 -4.33 10.53 7.39
C VAL A 96 -2.96 9.88 7.26
N ASP A 97 -2.68 9.27 6.11
CA ASP A 97 -1.40 8.61 5.91
C ASP A 97 -0.25 9.61 5.93
N ASN A 98 -0.36 10.69 5.15
CA ASN A 98 0.64 11.75 5.05
C ASN A 98 0.11 13.09 5.61
N PRO A 99 0.06 13.27 6.95
CA PRO A 99 -0.44 14.50 7.55
C PRO A 99 0.60 15.63 7.55
N VAL A 100 1.88 15.30 7.40
CA VAL A 100 3.06 16.17 7.60
C VAL A 100 3.91 16.39 6.34
N LYS A 101 3.43 15.96 5.16
CA LYS A 101 4.14 16.08 3.88
C LYS A 101 5.49 15.38 3.84
N ASP A 102 5.52 14.10 4.23
CA ASP A 102 6.73 13.26 4.26
C ASP A 102 7.12 12.65 2.90
N GLY A 103 6.40 13.01 1.84
CA GLY A 103 6.62 12.55 0.47
C GLY A 103 5.60 11.51 -0.01
N ARG A 104 4.84 10.85 0.88
CA ARG A 104 3.85 9.85 0.47
C ARG A 104 2.70 10.51 -0.29
N CYS A 105 2.51 10.15 -1.56
CA CYS A 105 1.46 10.71 -2.41
C CYS A 105 0.33 9.71 -2.72
N ILE A 106 0.65 8.43 -2.93
CA ILE A 106 -0.33 7.38 -3.22
C ILE A 106 -0.15 6.24 -2.23
N THR A 107 -1.24 5.89 -1.55
CA THR A 107 -1.35 4.68 -0.75
C THR A 107 -1.94 3.58 -1.62
N THR A 108 -1.27 2.44 -1.65
CA THR A 108 -1.76 1.23 -2.31
C THR A 108 -1.96 0.14 -1.29
N ILE A 109 -3.12 -0.51 -1.30
CA ILE A 109 -3.44 -1.63 -0.42
C ILE A 109 -3.92 -2.81 -1.26
N TYR A 110 -3.29 -3.97 -1.09
CA TYR A 110 -3.77 -5.25 -1.63
C TYR A 110 -4.28 -6.15 -0.50
N TYR A 111 -5.48 -6.69 -0.69
CA TYR A 111 -6.11 -7.60 0.27
C TYR A 111 -6.07 -9.06 -0.22
N CYS A 112 -5.81 -9.98 0.71
CA CYS A 112 -5.70 -11.42 0.42
C CYS A 112 -6.57 -12.27 1.36
N ASN A 113 -7.74 -11.76 1.76
CA ASN A 113 -8.64 -12.43 2.71
C ASN A 113 -9.76 -13.18 1.97
N GLN A 114 -9.57 -14.49 1.78
CA GLN A 114 -10.56 -15.34 1.13
C GLN A 114 -11.79 -15.52 2.03
N ASP A 115 -12.95 -15.68 1.39
CA ASP A 115 -14.23 -15.94 2.06
C ASP A 115 -14.54 -14.95 3.18
N TRP A 116 -14.29 -13.66 2.91
CA TRP A 116 -14.49 -12.58 3.86
C TRP A 116 -15.96 -12.14 3.91
N ASP A 117 -16.69 -12.63 4.90
CA ASP A 117 -18.00 -12.09 5.30
C ASP A 117 -17.84 -10.84 6.17
N ILE A 118 -18.32 -9.71 5.67
CA ILE A 118 -18.21 -8.42 6.36
C ILE A 118 -19.06 -8.33 7.63
N ASN A 119 -20.17 -9.07 7.70
CA ASN A 119 -21.12 -9.00 8.81
C ASN A 119 -20.58 -9.67 10.08
N THR A 120 -19.77 -10.71 9.90
CA THR A 120 -19.21 -11.50 11.01
C THR A 120 -17.74 -11.18 11.27
N HIS A 121 -16.95 -10.90 10.24
CA HIS A 121 -15.52 -10.66 10.39
C HIS A 121 -15.13 -9.18 10.56
N GLY A 122 -16.02 -8.25 10.19
CA GLY A 122 -15.76 -6.80 10.24
C GLY A 122 -14.58 -6.38 9.36
N GLY A 123 -13.77 -5.43 9.84
CA GLY A 123 -12.50 -5.07 9.20
C GLY A 123 -12.58 -4.22 7.93
N THR A 124 -13.71 -3.58 7.67
CA THR A 124 -13.90 -2.60 6.60
C THR A 124 -12.81 -1.52 6.66
N LEU A 125 -12.22 -1.18 5.51
CA LEU A 125 -11.52 0.09 5.37
C LEU A 125 -12.57 1.16 5.07
N ARG A 126 -12.78 2.09 6.00
CA ARG A 126 -13.69 3.22 5.80
C ARG A 126 -12.88 4.45 5.44
N LEU A 127 -13.08 4.96 4.23
CA LEU A 127 -12.52 6.22 3.77
C LEU A 127 -13.52 7.36 3.95
N TYR A 128 -13.01 8.55 4.19
CA TYR A 128 -13.76 9.80 4.27
C TYR A 128 -13.26 10.79 3.19
N PRO A 129 -13.53 10.54 1.90
CA PRO A 129 -13.01 11.40 0.85
C PRO A 129 -13.51 12.84 1.02
N GLU A 130 -12.63 13.83 0.91
CA GLU A 130 -13.01 15.26 0.98
C GLU A 130 -14.06 15.64 -0.07
N SER A 131 -14.09 14.92 -1.20
CA SER A 131 -15.07 15.08 -2.27
C SER A 131 -16.46 14.53 -1.96
N SER A 132 -16.67 13.88 -0.81
CA SER A 132 -17.92 13.21 -0.45
C SER A 132 -18.27 13.41 1.02
N MET A 133 -19.53 13.77 1.27
CA MET A 133 -20.10 13.77 2.64
C MET A 133 -20.39 12.36 3.17
N ILE A 134 -20.45 11.37 2.27
CA ILE A 134 -20.75 9.98 2.60
C ILE A 134 -19.43 9.20 2.63
N PRO A 135 -19.10 8.52 3.75
CA PRO A 135 -17.93 7.65 3.82
C PRO A 135 -18.01 6.52 2.79
N MET A 136 -16.86 6.10 2.28
CA MET A 136 -16.74 4.97 1.37
C MET A 136 -16.20 3.76 2.11
N ASP A 137 -16.99 2.68 2.14
CA ASP A 137 -16.63 1.43 2.78
C ASP A 137 -16.07 0.43 1.77
N ILE A 138 -14.89 -0.11 2.07
CA ILE A 138 -14.20 -1.10 1.24
C ILE A 138 -13.94 -2.36 2.07
N ASP A 139 -14.67 -3.43 1.73
CA ASP A 139 -14.42 -4.75 2.31
C ASP A 139 -13.00 -5.24 1.96
N PRO A 140 -12.28 -5.86 2.89
CA PRO A 140 -10.92 -6.34 2.66
C PRO A 140 -10.90 -7.71 1.95
N LYS A 141 -11.69 -7.88 0.88
CA LYS A 141 -11.83 -9.14 0.14
C LYS A 141 -10.55 -9.53 -0.60
N ALA A 142 -10.28 -10.82 -0.74
CA ALA A 142 -9.15 -11.32 -1.52
C ALA A 142 -9.13 -10.78 -2.96
N ASP A 143 -7.92 -10.58 -3.48
CA ASP A 143 -7.65 -10.10 -4.84
C ASP A 143 -8.19 -8.69 -5.14
N ARG A 144 -8.34 -7.88 -4.09
CA ARG A 144 -8.73 -6.47 -4.18
C ARG A 144 -7.51 -5.58 -4.04
N LEU A 145 -7.26 -4.77 -5.06
CA LEU A 145 -6.26 -3.70 -5.06
C LEU A 145 -6.97 -2.34 -4.93
N VAL A 146 -6.51 -1.52 -4.00
CA VAL A 146 -7.07 -0.19 -3.71
C VAL A 146 -5.96 0.84 -3.83
N PHE A 147 -6.25 1.96 -4.50
CA PHE A 147 -5.40 3.14 -4.56
C PHE A 147 -6.17 4.34 -4.02
N PHE A 148 -5.53 5.17 -3.21
CA PHE A 148 -6.05 6.48 -2.81
C PHE A 148 -4.91 7.44 -2.51
N TRP A 149 -5.21 8.74 -2.54
CA TRP A 149 -4.23 9.77 -2.19
C TRP A 149 -3.89 9.71 -0.71
N SER A 150 -2.60 9.70 -0.38
CA SER A 150 -2.13 9.55 1.01
C SER A 150 -2.38 10.78 1.88
N ASP A 151 -2.64 11.94 1.29
CA ASP A 151 -2.81 13.19 2.02
C ASP A 151 -4.22 13.37 2.63
N ARG A 152 -4.49 14.58 3.12
CA ARG A 152 -5.73 14.94 3.84
C ARG A 152 -7.00 14.82 3.03
N ARG A 153 -6.93 14.53 1.72
CA ARG A 153 -8.11 14.23 0.90
C ARG A 153 -8.79 12.92 1.30
N ASN A 154 -8.06 11.99 1.94
CA ASN A 154 -8.60 10.68 2.32
C ASN A 154 -8.25 10.27 3.76
N PRO A 155 -8.78 10.95 4.80
CA PRO A 155 -8.81 10.37 6.13
C PRO A 155 -9.50 9.01 6.09
N HIS A 156 -8.98 8.03 6.82
CA HIS A 156 -9.52 6.67 6.78
C HIS A 156 -9.24 5.91 8.08
N GLU A 157 -10.02 4.87 8.32
CA GLU A 157 -9.88 3.98 9.48
C GLU A 157 -10.07 2.52 9.07
N VAL A 158 -9.49 1.62 9.86
CA VAL A 158 -9.80 0.18 9.79
C VAL A 158 -10.78 -0.13 10.91
N MET A 159 -12.01 -0.43 10.54
CA MET A 159 -13.09 -0.83 11.46
C MET A 159 -12.68 -2.09 12.24
N PRO A 160 -13.28 -2.36 13.42
CA PRO A 160 -12.94 -3.53 14.24
C PRO A 160 -12.94 -4.84 13.47
N VAL A 161 -11.89 -5.64 13.69
CA VAL A 161 -11.60 -6.90 13.00
C VAL A 161 -11.83 -8.07 13.94
N PHE A 162 -12.56 -9.10 13.50
CA PHE A 162 -12.90 -10.28 14.32
C PHE A 162 -12.35 -11.61 13.78
N LYS A 163 -11.69 -11.59 12.62
CA LYS A 163 -10.93 -12.71 12.03
C LYS A 163 -9.56 -12.18 11.58
N PRO A 164 -8.47 -12.98 11.58
CA PRO A 164 -7.19 -12.53 11.05
C PRO A 164 -7.32 -11.88 9.66
N ARG A 165 -7.03 -10.57 9.58
CA ARG A 165 -7.13 -9.74 8.37
C ARG A 165 -5.75 -9.35 7.89
N PHE A 166 -5.42 -9.75 6.67
CA PHE A 166 -4.15 -9.51 6.01
C PHE A 166 -4.27 -8.40 4.97
N ALA A 167 -3.23 -7.57 4.89
CA ALA A 167 -3.08 -6.56 3.85
C ALA A 167 -1.60 -6.37 3.49
N VAL A 168 -1.35 -5.96 2.24
CA VAL A 168 -0.04 -5.49 1.78
C VAL A 168 -0.19 -4.01 1.42
N THR A 169 0.52 -3.14 2.13
CA THR A 169 0.51 -1.69 1.87
C THR A 169 1.82 -1.24 1.26
N ILE A 170 1.75 -0.40 0.24
CA ILE A 170 2.89 0.27 -0.39
C ILE A 170 2.55 1.75 -0.55
N TRP A 171 3.45 2.63 -0.10
CA TRP A 171 3.31 4.07 -0.34
C TRP A 171 4.27 4.52 -1.42
N TYR A 172 3.73 5.14 -2.47
CA TYR A 172 4.51 5.76 -3.53
C TYR A 172 4.80 7.21 -3.17
N MET A 173 6.00 7.66 -3.53
CA MET A 173 6.58 8.92 -3.09
C MET A 173 6.63 9.91 -4.24
N ASP A 174 6.17 11.13 -3.98
CA ASP A 174 6.46 12.29 -4.81
C ASP A 174 7.92 12.70 -4.62
N ARG A 175 8.64 12.93 -5.72
CA ARG A 175 10.06 13.26 -5.70
C ARG A 175 10.37 14.49 -4.86
N GLU A 176 9.65 15.57 -5.11
CA GLU A 176 10.01 16.89 -4.60
C GLU A 176 9.58 17.06 -3.14
N GLU A 177 8.39 16.57 -2.79
CA GLU A 177 7.95 16.53 -1.40
C GLU A 177 8.87 15.63 -0.56
N ARG A 178 9.26 14.46 -1.09
CA ARG A 178 10.17 13.56 -0.38
C ARG A 178 11.56 14.16 -0.17
N ARG A 179 12.11 14.84 -1.18
CA ARG A 179 13.40 15.55 -1.07
C ARG A 179 13.36 16.58 0.06
N LYS A 180 12.33 17.41 0.09
CA LYS A 180 12.12 18.42 1.15
C LYS A 180 11.97 17.79 2.54
N ALA A 181 11.24 16.69 2.65
CA ALA A 181 11.07 15.98 3.91
C ALA A 181 12.40 15.44 4.46
N ILE A 182 13.26 14.88 3.60
CA ILE A 182 14.59 14.40 3.98
C ILE A 182 15.48 15.57 4.45
N GLU A 183 15.48 16.69 3.72
CA GLU A 183 16.25 17.88 4.09
C GLU A 183 15.82 18.46 5.43
N GLN A 184 14.50 18.54 5.66
CA GLN A 184 13.93 18.99 6.93
C GLN A 184 14.34 18.07 8.08
N GLN A 185 14.22 16.75 7.90
CA GLN A 185 14.61 15.77 8.92
C GLN A 185 16.11 15.83 9.25
N ALA A 186 16.95 16.02 8.24
CA ALA A 186 18.39 16.20 8.44
C ALA A 186 18.69 17.47 9.25
N ARG A 187 18.00 18.58 8.97
CA ARG A 187 18.13 19.83 9.73
C ARG A 187 17.71 19.67 11.19
N GLU A 188 16.55 19.07 11.44
CA GLU A 188 16.04 18.82 12.79
C GLU A 188 16.95 17.90 13.60
N THR A 189 17.54 16.88 12.96
CA THR A 189 18.50 15.97 13.60
C THR A 189 19.77 16.73 13.99
N ALA A 190 20.31 17.56 13.10
CA ALA A 190 21.50 18.37 13.38
C ALA A 190 21.24 19.41 14.50
N GLU A 191 20.06 20.04 14.52
CA GLU A 191 19.65 20.97 15.58
C GLU A 191 19.52 20.25 16.93
N ALA A 192 18.95 19.04 16.97
CA ALA A 192 18.83 18.24 18.19
C ALA A 192 20.21 17.81 18.73
N GLU A 193 21.11 17.34 17.87
CA GLU A 193 22.49 16.97 18.27
C GLU A 193 23.29 18.17 18.77
N ALA A 194 23.08 19.36 18.19
CA ALA A 194 23.71 20.58 18.65
C ALA A 194 23.19 21.01 20.04
N ALA A 195 21.88 20.91 20.27
CA ALA A 195 21.27 21.21 21.57
C ALA A 195 21.75 20.24 22.67
N GLU A 196 21.90 18.95 22.36
CA GLU A 196 22.41 17.93 23.29
C GLU A 196 23.87 18.23 23.71
N LYS A 197 24.74 18.59 22.75
CA LYS A 197 26.13 18.98 23.04
C LYS A 197 26.26 20.23 23.92
N VAL A 198 25.36 21.21 23.76
CA VAL A 198 25.31 22.41 24.62
C VAL A 198 24.84 22.05 26.04
N SER A 199 23.91 21.09 26.16
CA SER A 199 23.45 20.60 27.46
C SER A 199 24.53 19.80 28.21
N GLU A 200 25.29 18.94 27.51
CA GLU A 200 26.39 18.19 28.11
C GLU A 200 27.56 19.08 28.53
N SER A 201 27.87 20.16 27.78
CA SER A 201 28.94 21.09 28.16
C SER A 201 28.60 21.96 29.39
N THR A 202 27.33 21.97 29.84
CA THR A 202 26.88 22.73 31.01
C THR A 202 26.91 21.88 32.31
N THR A 203 27.07 20.55 32.20
CA THR A 203 27.22 19.63 33.33
C THR A 203 28.65 19.08 33.43
N VAL A 204 29.56 19.89 33.98
CA VAL A 204 30.84 19.41 34.52
C VAL A 204 30.85 19.60 36.03
N SER A 205 30.37 18.59 36.75
CA SER A 205 30.90 18.19 38.06
C SER A 205 30.43 16.78 38.38
N GLN A 206 31.40 15.90 38.63
CA GLN A 206 31.34 14.50 39.11
C GLN A 206 31.42 13.39 38.04
N GLN A 207 32.62 12.82 37.94
CA GLN A 207 32.97 11.52 37.33
C GLN A 207 32.81 10.36 38.36
N PRO A 208 33.12 9.08 38.03
CA PRO A 208 32.54 8.26 36.96
C PRO A 208 32.17 6.83 37.46
N MET A 209 31.10 6.22 36.96
CA MET A 209 31.08 4.75 36.81
C MET A 209 30.03 4.33 35.78
N GLN A 210 30.39 3.29 35.01
CA GLN A 210 29.57 2.52 34.08
C GLN A 210 29.58 3.00 32.61
N ARG A 211 30.74 2.77 31.98
CA ARG A 211 30.82 2.26 30.60
C ARG A 211 30.28 0.81 30.55
N LEU A 212 29.73 0.43 29.40
CA LEU A 212 28.95 -0.80 29.07
C LEU A 212 27.49 -0.70 29.56
N LEU A 213 26.49 -0.47 28.71
CA LEU A 213 26.19 -1.14 27.44
C LEU A 213 25.81 -0.11 26.37
N LYS A 214 26.71 0.11 25.41
CA LYS A 214 26.53 0.99 24.26
C LYS A 214 26.32 0.11 23.05
N GLU A 215 25.20 -0.59 22.97
CA GLU A 215 24.96 -1.52 21.85
C GLU A 215 23.48 -1.90 21.65
N GLU A 216 22.55 -0.93 21.63
CA GLU A 216 21.19 -1.23 21.13
C GLU A 216 20.40 -0.01 20.62
N MET A 217 21.08 0.99 20.07
CA MET A 217 20.41 2.15 19.46
C MET A 217 20.52 2.10 17.94
N ARG A 218 19.85 1.12 17.32
CA ARG A 218 19.47 1.25 15.90
C ARG A 218 18.34 2.26 15.81
N VAL A 219 18.73 3.53 15.77
CA VAL A 219 17.92 4.60 15.22
C VAL A 219 17.39 4.11 13.88
N PHE A 220 16.07 4.13 13.74
CA PHE A 220 15.30 3.65 12.61
C PHE A 220 16.06 3.79 11.27
N PRO A 221 16.32 2.70 10.54
CA PRO A 221 16.56 2.84 9.11
C PRO A 221 15.31 3.52 8.57
N GLY A 222 15.45 4.72 8.02
CA GLY A 222 14.34 5.38 7.35
C GLY A 222 13.63 4.37 6.45
N THR A 223 12.31 4.43 6.38
CA THR A 223 11.50 3.64 5.44
C THR A 223 11.89 3.85 3.97
N SER A 224 12.85 4.75 3.72
CA SER A 224 13.64 4.93 2.52
C SER A 224 14.80 3.93 2.46
N SER A 225 14.53 2.73 1.96
CA SER A 225 15.48 2.16 1.00
C SER A 225 15.41 3.02 -0.26
N GLU A 226 16.55 3.35 -0.87
CA GLU A 226 16.61 4.06 -2.15
C GLU A 226 15.63 3.47 -3.18
N PRO A 227 15.07 4.28 -4.08
CA PRO A 227 14.16 3.76 -5.11
C PRO A 227 14.93 2.80 -6.02
N ALA A 228 14.71 1.49 -5.83
CA ALA A 228 15.08 0.48 -6.81
C ALA A 228 14.12 0.57 -8.01
N LEU A 229 14.28 1.60 -8.85
CA LEU A 229 13.82 1.52 -10.22
C LEU A 229 14.86 0.68 -10.98
N ALA A 230 14.45 -0.50 -11.43
CA ALA A 230 15.24 -1.26 -12.39
C ALA A 230 15.51 -0.39 -13.62
N HIS A 231 16.77 -0.05 -13.85
CA HIS A 231 17.21 0.48 -15.14
C HIS A 231 17.04 -0.63 -16.18
N LEU A 232 15.92 -0.63 -16.90
CA LEU A 232 15.87 -1.29 -18.20
C LEU A 232 16.67 -0.42 -19.15
N ALA A 233 17.92 -0.83 -19.40
CA ALA A 233 18.71 -0.25 -20.48
C ALA A 233 17.95 -0.40 -21.81
N PRO A 234 18.01 0.58 -22.71
CA PRO A 234 17.52 0.41 -24.08
C PRO A 234 18.29 -0.75 -24.72
N VAL A 235 17.57 -1.72 -25.26
CA VAL A 235 18.16 -2.72 -26.15
C VAL A 235 18.45 -1.98 -27.46
N ASP A 236 19.72 -1.71 -27.72
CA ASP A 236 20.15 -1.21 -29.02
C ASP A 236 19.80 -2.24 -30.10
N HIS A 237 19.17 -1.76 -31.16
CA HIS A 237 18.98 -2.50 -32.39
C HIS A 237 20.34 -2.64 -33.08
N ASP A 238 20.98 -3.81 -32.96
CA ASP A 238 22.10 -4.14 -33.82
C ASP A 238 21.61 -4.42 -35.24
N GLU A 239 21.96 -3.50 -36.13
CA GLU A 239 21.89 -3.63 -37.56
C GLU A 239 22.70 -4.84 -38.05
N VAL A 240 22.04 -5.55 -38.95
CA VAL A 240 22.50 -6.69 -39.71
C VAL A 240 23.70 -6.34 -40.58
N THR A 241 24.82 -7.07 -40.42
CA THR A 241 25.86 -7.20 -41.45
C THR A 241 25.88 -8.64 -41.96
N VAL A 242 25.31 -8.84 -43.16
CA VAL A 242 25.33 -10.11 -43.90
C VAL A 242 26.66 -10.23 -44.65
N SER A 243 27.42 -11.29 -44.38
CA SER A 243 28.53 -11.72 -45.22
C SER A 243 28.07 -12.81 -46.20
N SER A 244 28.53 -12.66 -47.44
CA SER A 244 28.10 -13.38 -48.65
C SER A 244 28.84 -14.70 -48.88
N SER A 245 28.09 -15.76 -49.15
CA SER A 245 28.44 -16.89 -50.04
C SER A 245 27.12 -17.65 -50.29
N GLY A 246 26.69 -18.12 -51.45
CA GLY A 246 27.27 -18.33 -52.78
C GLY A 246 26.64 -19.61 -53.33
N GLY A 247 25.73 -19.53 -54.32
CA GLY A 247 25.32 -20.66 -55.17
C GLY A 247 23.83 -21.07 -55.14
N PRO A 248 23.25 -21.61 -56.24
CA PRO A 248 21.98 -21.12 -56.79
C PRO A 248 20.86 -22.17 -57.00
N ALA A 249 19.74 -21.67 -57.57
CA ALA A 249 18.62 -22.38 -58.22
C ALA A 249 17.45 -22.76 -57.27
N THR A 250 16.16 -22.59 -57.57
CA THR A 250 15.40 -22.57 -58.83
C THR A 250 14.10 -21.77 -58.67
N ALA A 251 13.53 -21.34 -59.80
CA ALA A 251 12.33 -20.53 -59.93
C ALA A 251 11.01 -21.27 -59.65
N ALA A 252 10.00 -20.55 -59.15
CA ALA A 252 8.62 -20.63 -59.65
C ALA A 252 7.77 -19.46 -59.14
N SER A 253 7.35 -18.61 -60.07
CA SER A 253 6.28 -17.63 -59.89
C SER A 253 4.92 -18.30 -59.68
N ARG A 254 4.05 -17.67 -58.88
CA ARG A 254 2.61 -17.51 -59.19
C ARG A 254 1.98 -16.42 -58.31
N ASN A 255 1.65 -15.30 -58.97
CA ASN A 255 0.65 -14.33 -58.51
C ASN A 255 -0.76 -14.93 -58.67
N LEU A 256 -1.72 -14.57 -57.81
CA LEU A 256 -2.92 -13.78 -58.14
C LEU A 256 -4.02 -13.92 -57.06
N VAL A 257 -4.39 -12.75 -56.54
CA VAL A 257 -5.76 -12.20 -56.38
C VAL A 257 -6.59 -12.51 -55.13
N ALA A 258 -7.08 -11.38 -54.61
CA ALA A 258 -7.97 -11.15 -53.49
C ALA A 258 -9.40 -11.64 -53.69
N ALA A 259 -10.10 -11.87 -52.57
CA ALA A 259 -11.54 -11.70 -52.47
C ALA A 259 -11.93 -11.23 -51.05
N GLN A 260 -12.76 -10.19 -51.02
CA GLN A 260 -13.42 -9.62 -49.85
C GLN A 260 -14.52 -10.55 -49.31
N GLY A 261 -14.87 -10.46 -48.02
CA GLY A 261 -16.08 -11.12 -47.53
C GLY A 261 -16.37 -11.03 -46.02
N ALA A 262 -17.16 -10.02 -45.67
CA ALA A 262 -18.26 -10.03 -44.69
C ALA A 262 -18.02 -10.24 -43.17
N ILE A 263 -18.35 -9.16 -42.45
CA ILE A 263 -18.65 -9.05 -41.01
C ILE A 263 -19.97 -9.79 -40.68
N ARG A 264 -20.02 -10.52 -39.56
CA ARG A 264 -21.28 -10.94 -38.92
C ARG A 264 -21.24 -10.66 -37.41
N ASN A 265 -22.07 -9.69 -37.00
CA ASN A 265 -22.53 -9.50 -35.63
C ASN A 265 -23.62 -10.52 -35.30
N THR A 266 -23.58 -11.10 -34.11
CA THR A 266 -24.67 -11.92 -33.56
C THR A 266 -25.22 -11.27 -32.30
N SER A 267 -26.43 -10.75 -32.39
CA SER A 267 -27.29 -10.29 -31.30
C SER A 267 -28.14 -11.44 -30.76
N VAL A 268 -28.22 -11.57 -29.43
CA VAL A 268 -29.09 -12.54 -28.72
C VAL A 268 -30.43 -11.87 -28.36
N PRO A 269 -31.59 -12.53 -28.55
CA PRO A 269 -32.89 -11.95 -28.25
C PRO A 269 -33.35 -12.18 -26.79
N ARG A 270 -34.16 -11.22 -26.34
CA ARG A 270 -34.82 -11.10 -25.04
C ARG A 270 -36.15 -11.86 -25.07
N ALA A 271 -36.43 -12.70 -24.07
CA ALA A 271 -37.73 -13.34 -23.88
C ALA A 271 -38.29 -12.98 -22.49
N SER A 272 -39.50 -12.44 -22.52
CA SER A 272 -40.39 -12.13 -21.39
C SER A 272 -41.32 -13.29 -21.09
N SER A 273 -41.57 -13.60 -19.81
CA SER A 273 -42.79 -14.30 -19.39
C SER A 273 -43.18 -13.92 -17.97
N LEU A 274 -44.48 -13.72 -17.80
CA LEU A 274 -45.23 -13.26 -16.64
C LEU A 274 -45.40 -14.34 -15.56
N TYR A 275 -45.41 -13.93 -14.29
CA TYR A 275 -46.15 -14.52 -13.16
C TYR A 275 -46.45 -13.34 -12.21
N SER A 276 -47.67 -12.79 -12.23
CA SER A 276 -48.81 -13.07 -11.32
C SER A 276 -48.51 -12.77 -9.85
N LEU A 277 -49.21 -11.73 -9.38
CA LEU A 277 -49.24 -11.16 -8.04
C LEU A 277 -50.18 -11.97 -7.15
N ASP A 278 -49.75 -12.28 -5.93
CA ASP A 278 -50.63 -12.47 -4.78
C ASP A 278 -50.13 -11.53 -3.67
N ASP A 279 -51.05 -10.71 -3.18
CA ASP A 279 -50.92 -9.74 -2.10
C ASP A 279 -50.85 -10.45 -0.75
N ASP A 280 -49.87 -10.08 0.08
CA ASP A 280 -49.98 -10.21 1.54
C ASP A 280 -49.38 -8.98 2.21
N ASP A 281 -50.24 -8.31 2.98
CA ASP A 281 -50.01 -7.12 3.80
C ASP A 281 -48.90 -7.36 4.84
N GLU A 282 -47.76 -6.68 4.73
CA GLU A 282 -46.82 -6.53 5.85
C GLU A 282 -46.48 -5.05 6.12
N LYS A 283 -46.94 -4.60 7.28
CA LYS A 283 -46.87 -3.23 7.79
C LYS A 283 -45.41 -2.83 8.10
N PRO A 284 -44.95 -1.60 7.78
CA PRO A 284 -43.56 -1.22 7.97
C PRO A 284 -43.19 -1.08 9.47
N PRO A 285 -41.95 -1.45 9.86
CA PRO A 285 -41.50 -1.34 11.25
C PRO A 285 -41.33 0.13 11.68
N PRO A 286 -41.43 0.42 13.00
CA PRO A 286 -41.39 1.79 13.52
C PRO A 286 -40.01 2.44 13.34
N LYS A 287 -40.03 3.73 12.99
CA LYS A 287 -38.84 4.58 12.84
C LYS A 287 -38.18 4.80 14.20
N VAL A 288 -36.95 4.30 14.36
CA VAL A 288 -36.10 4.61 15.52
C VAL A 288 -35.29 5.86 15.20
N HIS A 289 -35.51 6.93 15.96
CA HIS A 289 -34.70 8.14 15.92
C HIS A 289 -33.36 7.91 16.66
N PRO A 290 -32.23 8.42 16.14
CA PRO A 290 -30.96 8.37 16.85
C PRO A 290 -30.97 9.35 18.04
N PRO A 291 -30.33 9.03 19.18
CA PRO A 291 -30.13 9.99 20.25
C PRO A 291 -29.14 11.08 19.84
N ALA A 292 -29.43 12.29 20.30
CA ALA A 292 -28.67 13.51 20.06
C ALA A 292 -27.32 13.51 20.79
N ASP A 293 -26.41 14.32 20.23
CA ASP A 293 -25.21 14.89 20.83
C ASP A 293 -24.02 13.96 21.11
N PHE A 294 -22.93 14.17 20.33
CA PHE A 294 -21.63 14.55 20.88
C PHE A 294 -20.84 15.31 19.82
N GLN A 295 -20.67 16.61 20.02
CA GLN A 295 -19.65 17.45 19.39
C GLN A 295 -18.32 17.22 20.11
N ILE A 296 -17.27 16.90 19.36
CA ILE A 296 -15.90 17.47 19.32
C ILE A 296 -15.10 16.64 18.30
#